data_AF-A0A238ZBN0-F1
#
_entry.id   AF-A0A238ZBN0-F1
#
_cell.length_a   1.000
_cell.length_b   1.000
_cell.length_c   1.000
_cell.angle_alpha   90.00
_cell.angle_beta   90.00
_cell.angle_gamma   90.00
#
_symmetry.space_group_name_H-M   'P 1'
#
loop_
_entity.id
_entity.type
_entity.pdbx_description
1 polymer ?
#
loop_
_entity_poly.entity_id
_entity_poly.type
_entity_poly.pdbx_seq_one_letter_code
_entity_poly.pdbx_strand_id
1 'polypeptide(L)'
;MAGIYIHIPFCKQACYYCDFHFSTSLKRKEELLNSIKKELLLRKNFVENETIETIYFGGGTPSLLTIVELESIFEVIYSNFSVIEKPEITLEANPDDLSESKIKELAASPINRLSIGIQSFFEDDLKFMNRAHTAEESKNCLSVAMRYFHNITIDLIYGVPNMTNEKWLKNLQIAFEFGVPHISSYALTVEEKTALHSLIKKGKVPPVDENLALTHFNTLVEETQKRGFIQYEISNFGKPNYFSKHNTSYWLGEKYLGIGPSAHSFNGLERSWNVSNNAKYIKSLNENTLPIETEILSIKNRFNEYIMTGLRTIWGVDLKRIEQQFGIDYLLHLEKNAQPFVEKELLKFQLNDNGNTVLTTTKKGKFLADGIASDLFII
;
A
#
# COMPACT_ATOMS: atom_id res chain seq x y z
N MET A 1 -12.87 10.34 10.56
CA MET A 1 -11.65 9.51 10.68
C MET A 1 -10.70 9.90 9.56
N ALA A 2 -9.42 10.06 9.87
CA ALA A 2 -8.40 10.28 8.84
C ALA A 2 -7.08 9.57 9.13
N GLY A 3 -6.28 9.37 8.09
CA GLY A 3 -4.88 8.92 8.20
C GLY A 3 -3.87 10.03 7.89
N ILE A 4 -2.67 9.90 8.43
CA ILE A 4 -1.49 10.69 8.01
C ILE A 4 -0.51 9.75 7.31
N TYR A 5 -0.12 10.08 6.08
CA TYR A 5 0.94 9.40 5.35
C TYR A 5 2.16 10.31 5.26
N ILE A 6 3.34 9.81 5.65
CA ILE A 6 4.61 10.51 5.57
C ILE A 6 5.50 9.79 4.56
N HIS A 7 5.79 10.45 3.45
CA HIS A 7 6.64 9.93 2.40
C HIS A 7 8.13 10.22 2.69
N ILE A 8 8.90 9.18 2.98
CA ILE A 8 10.35 9.23 3.17
C ILE A 8 11.05 8.65 1.93
N PRO A 9 11.57 9.49 1.01
CA PRO A 9 11.99 9.09 -0.32
C PRO A 9 13.43 8.56 -0.34
N PHE A 10 13.96 8.00 0.76
CA PHE A 10 15.36 7.56 0.81
C PHE A 10 15.46 6.04 0.73
N CYS A 11 16.32 5.52 -0.14
CA CYS A 11 16.61 4.09 -0.25
C CYS A 11 18.14 3.88 -0.22
N LYS A 12 18.61 2.74 0.28
CA LYS A 12 20.02 2.34 0.08
C LYS A 12 20.32 1.95 -1.36
N GLN A 13 19.34 1.33 -2.01
CA GLN A 13 19.49 0.75 -3.34
C GLN A 13 18.24 0.97 -4.19
N ALA A 14 18.44 1.17 -5.49
CA ALA A 14 17.36 1.26 -6.47
C ALA A 14 16.97 -0.15 -6.92
N CYS A 15 15.80 -0.64 -6.49
CA CYS A 15 15.24 -1.90 -6.95
C CYS A 15 14.84 -1.78 -8.43
N TYR A 16 15.06 -2.82 -9.24
CA TYR A 16 14.86 -2.71 -10.69
C TYR A 16 13.40 -2.50 -11.11
N TYR A 17 12.46 -2.96 -10.31
CA TYR A 17 11.02 -2.89 -10.59
C TYR A 17 10.33 -1.65 -9.98
N CYS A 18 10.99 -0.95 -9.05
CA CYS A 18 10.35 0.09 -8.25
C CYS A 18 10.11 1.35 -9.08
N ASP A 19 8.86 1.80 -9.15
CA ASP A 19 8.41 3.01 -9.85
C ASP A 19 8.10 4.18 -8.91
N PHE A 20 8.15 3.93 -7.59
CA PHE A 20 7.91 4.97 -6.58
C PHE A 20 8.95 6.08 -6.64
N HIS A 21 8.59 7.24 -6.09
CA HIS A 21 9.52 8.34 -5.93
C HIS A 21 10.54 8.03 -4.84
N PHE A 22 11.82 7.92 -5.20
CA PHE A 22 12.90 7.68 -4.23
C PHE A 22 14.20 8.39 -4.62
N SER A 23 15.17 8.34 -3.72
CA SER A 23 16.52 8.84 -3.85
C SER A 23 17.49 7.94 -3.10
N THR A 24 18.59 7.55 -3.76
CA THR A 24 19.69 6.80 -3.12
C THR A 24 20.71 7.70 -2.43
N SER A 25 20.45 9.01 -2.39
CA SER A 25 21.34 10.00 -1.78
C SER A 25 20.72 10.56 -0.51
N LEU A 26 21.44 10.42 0.62
CA LEU A 26 21.05 10.97 1.91
C LEU A 26 21.49 12.42 2.14
N LYS A 27 22.17 13.05 1.16
CA LYS A 27 22.82 14.37 1.34
C LYS A 27 21.90 15.47 1.86
N ARG A 28 20.61 15.39 1.54
CA ARG A 28 19.59 16.40 1.90
C ARG A 28 18.54 15.86 2.86
N LYS A 29 18.87 14.80 3.60
CA LYS A 29 17.95 14.15 4.54
C LYS A 29 17.43 15.13 5.58
N GLU A 30 18.32 15.81 6.27
CA GLU A 30 17.95 16.78 7.31
C GLU A 30 17.06 17.91 6.78
N GLU A 31 17.44 18.53 5.64
CA GLU A 31 16.63 19.55 4.97
C GLU A 31 15.22 19.04 4.62
N LEU A 32 15.12 17.79 4.15
CA LEU A 32 13.85 17.17 3.80
C LEU A 32 12.98 16.95 5.05
N LEU A 33 13.55 16.42 6.13
CA LEU A 33 12.82 16.17 7.38
C LEU A 33 12.32 17.48 8.00
N ASN A 34 13.12 18.55 7.95
CA ASN A 34 12.68 19.88 8.36
C ASN A 34 11.54 20.41 7.47
N SER A 35 11.60 20.14 6.17
CA SER A 35 10.53 20.49 5.23
C SER A 35 9.24 19.70 5.53
N ILE A 36 9.32 18.39 5.79
CA ILE A 36 8.18 17.54 6.20
C ILE A 36 7.50 18.10 7.46
N LYS A 37 8.27 18.42 8.50
CA LYS A 37 7.74 19.04 9.72
C LYS A 37 7.05 20.38 9.43
N LYS A 38 7.62 21.19 8.53
CA LYS A 38 7.03 22.46 8.11
C LYS A 38 5.73 22.27 7.33
N GLU A 39 5.67 21.30 6.42
CA GLU A 39 4.46 20.99 5.67
C GLU A 39 3.32 20.52 6.60
N LEU A 40 3.62 19.67 7.60
CA LEU A 40 2.65 19.27 8.63
C LEU A 40 1.97 20.49 9.28
N LEU A 41 2.75 21.52 9.61
CA LEU A 41 2.22 22.75 10.22
C LEU A 41 1.38 23.58 9.23
N LEU A 42 1.85 23.71 7.98
CA LEU A 42 1.16 24.47 6.94
C LEU A 42 -0.16 23.80 6.52
N ARG A 43 -0.26 22.48 6.62
CA ARG A 43 -1.41 21.69 6.17
C ARG A 43 -2.26 21.13 7.30
N LYS A 44 -2.03 21.52 8.55
CA LYS A 44 -2.78 21.00 9.71
C LYS A 44 -4.30 21.15 9.56
N ASN A 45 -4.76 22.21 8.90
CA ASN A 45 -6.19 22.46 8.70
C ASN A 45 -6.84 21.58 7.61
N PHE A 46 -6.05 20.83 6.83
CA PHE A 46 -6.58 19.92 5.80
C PHE A 46 -7.48 18.83 6.39
N VAL A 47 -7.24 18.46 7.66
CA VAL A 47 -7.99 17.46 8.43
C VAL A 47 -8.50 18.02 9.76
N GLU A 48 -8.74 19.33 9.86
CA GLU A 48 -9.04 20.02 11.14
C GLU A 48 -10.22 19.41 11.91
N ASN A 49 -11.22 18.90 11.19
CA ASN A 49 -12.44 18.32 11.77
C ASN A 49 -12.36 16.79 11.90
N GLU A 50 -11.19 16.20 11.73
CA GLU A 50 -10.99 14.75 11.77
C GLU A 50 -10.07 14.35 12.91
N THR A 51 -10.40 13.24 13.56
CA THR A 51 -9.45 12.55 14.45
C THR A 51 -8.59 11.59 13.64
N ILE A 52 -7.28 11.64 13.88
CA ILE A 52 -6.29 10.78 13.24
C ILE A 52 -6.28 9.41 13.90
N GLU A 53 -6.55 8.38 13.11
CA GLU A 53 -6.57 6.99 13.57
C GLU A 53 -5.35 6.19 13.12
N THR A 54 -4.67 6.67 12.08
CA THR A 54 -3.53 5.97 11.50
C THR A 54 -2.41 6.93 11.11
N ILE A 55 -1.17 6.53 11.32
CA ILE A 55 0.03 7.23 10.86
C ILE A 55 0.90 6.20 10.13
N TYR A 56 1.31 6.52 8.91
CA TYR A 56 2.05 5.59 8.07
C TYR A 56 3.27 6.27 7.49
N PHE A 57 4.43 5.71 7.78
CA PHE A 57 5.69 6.10 7.16
C PHE A 57 5.99 5.13 6.02
N GLY A 58 6.07 5.64 4.80
CA GLY A 58 6.35 4.84 3.61
C GLY A 58 7.17 5.57 2.55
N GLY A 59 7.19 5.02 1.34
CA GLY A 59 7.78 5.67 0.16
C GLY A 59 9.03 4.95 -0.31
N GLY A 60 10.20 5.50 0.02
CA GLY A 60 11.47 4.82 -0.18
C GLY A 60 11.69 3.77 0.90
N THR A 61 12.41 4.13 1.96
CA THR A 61 12.72 3.25 3.08
C THR A 61 12.81 4.04 4.39
N PRO A 62 11.67 4.24 5.07
CA PRO A 62 11.61 4.98 6.34
C PRO A 62 12.49 4.43 7.46
N SER A 63 12.82 3.14 7.48
CA SER A 63 13.74 2.54 8.45
C SER A 63 15.16 3.12 8.44
N LEU A 64 15.53 3.88 7.40
CA LEU A 64 16.79 4.63 7.35
C LEU A 64 16.82 5.86 8.27
N LEU A 65 15.67 6.30 8.77
CA LEU A 65 15.63 7.39 9.75
C LEU A 65 16.11 6.90 11.11
N THR A 66 16.83 7.75 11.84
CA THR A 66 17.20 7.48 13.24
C THR A 66 15.96 7.57 14.13
N ILE A 67 16.04 7.02 15.35
CA ILE A 67 14.92 7.12 16.29
C ILE A 67 14.61 8.58 16.64
N VAL A 68 15.64 9.40 16.84
CA VAL A 68 15.53 10.84 17.12
C VAL A 68 14.85 11.59 15.97
N GLU A 69 15.15 11.22 14.72
CA GLU A 69 14.49 11.81 13.54
C GLU A 69 12.99 11.48 13.52
N LEU A 70 12.62 10.23 13.80
CA LEU A 70 11.22 9.79 13.88
C LEU A 70 10.47 10.49 15.03
N GLU A 71 11.08 10.54 16.23
CA GLU A 71 10.52 11.22 17.40
C GLU A 71 10.24 12.70 17.12
N SER A 72 11.14 13.39 16.40
CA SER A 72 10.93 14.79 16.03
C SER A 72 9.73 15.01 15.10
N ILE A 73 9.34 14.01 14.30
CA ILE A 73 8.14 14.08 13.45
C ILE A 73 6.91 13.77 14.29
N PHE A 74 6.98 12.75 15.15
CA PHE A 74 5.88 12.42 16.06
C PHE A 74 5.52 13.59 16.97
N GLU A 75 6.51 14.29 17.52
CA GLU A 75 6.30 15.49 18.34
C GLU A 75 5.45 16.54 17.61
N VAL A 76 5.76 16.80 16.34
CA VAL A 76 4.99 17.74 15.50
C VAL A 76 3.58 17.23 15.26
N ILE A 77 3.40 15.93 14.98
CA ILE A 77 2.07 15.34 14.75
C ILE A 77 1.21 15.44 16.03
N TYR A 78 1.69 14.92 17.16
CA TYR A 78 0.92 14.90 18.40
C TYR A 78 0.65 16.30 18.98
N SER A 79 1.50 17.29 18.66
CA SER A 79 1.29 18.68 19.11
C SER A 79 0.27 19.44 18.27
N ASN A 80 -0.05 19.00 17.05
CA ASN A 80 -0.84 19.77 16.09
C ASN A 80 -2.09 19.06 15.55
N PHE A 81 -2.21 17.75 15.78
CA PHE A 81 -3.34 16.94 15.31
C PHE A 81 -4.00 16.21 16.48
N SER A 82 -5.32 16.06 16.40
CA SER A 82 -6.05 15.20 17.34
C SER A 82 -5.84 13.75 16.93
N VAL A 83 -5.00 13.02 17.67
CA VAL A 83 -4.73 11.59 17.44
C VAL A 83 -5.47 10.77 18.50
N ILE A 84 -6.10 9.66 18.10
CA ILE A 84 -6.73 8.75 19.06
C ILE A 84 -5.70 8.17 20.04
N GLU A 85 -6.16 7.60 21.15
CA GLU A 85 -5.27 7.02 22.18
C GLU A 85 -4.41 5.85 21.64
N LYS A 86 -4.95 5.05 20.73
CA LYS A 86 -4.31 3.83 20.19
C LYS A 86 -4.34 3.80 18.66
N PRO A 87 -3.61 4.70 17.98
CA PRO A 87 -3.57 4.75 16.52
C PRO A 87 -2.78 3.55 15.96
N GLU A 88 -3.08 3.12 14.74
CA GLU A 88 -2.15 2.24 14.01
C GLU A 88 -0.99 3.10 13.49
N ILE A 89 0.24 2.80 13.92
CA ILE A 89 1.44 3.50 13.47
C ILE A 89 2.34 2.50 12.76
N THR A 90 2.38 2.61 11.43
CA THR A 90 3.17 1.72 10.57
C THR A 90 4.47 2.38 10.13
N LEU A 91 5.57 1.63 10.17
CA LEU A 91 6.82 1.97 9.51
C LEU A 91 7.17 0.91 8.45
N GLU A 92 7.35 1.33 7.20
CA GLU A 92 7.97 0.49 6.16
C GLU A 92 9.47 0.32 6.40
N ALA A 93 9.98 -0.89 6.17
CA ALA A 93 11.37 -1.23 6.41
C ALA A 93 11.89 -2.30 5.45
N ASN A 94 13.22 -2.34 5.26
CA ASN A 94 13.91 -3.45 4.62
C ASN A 94 14.69 -4.28 5.64
N PRO A 95 14.93 -5.58 5.39
CA PRO A 95 15.67 -6.43 6.32
C PRO A 95 17.06 -5.92 6.70
N ASP A 96 17.79 -5.33 5.76
CA ASP A 96 19.16 -4.83 5.97
C ASP A 96 19.23 -3.52 6.78
N ASP A 97 18.07 -2.91 7.08
CA ASP A 97 17.96 -1.74 7.97
C ASP A 97 17.57 -2.10 9.40
N LEU A 98 17.10 -3.33 9.62
CA LEU A 98 16.49 -3.78 10.86
C LEU A 98 17.48 -4.64 11.67
N SER A 99 18.54 -4.00 12.18
CA SER A 99 19.35 -4.63 13.23
C SER A 99 18.51 -4.88 14.49
N GLU A 100 18.93 -5.81 15.35
CA GLU A 100 18.22 -6.05 16.61
C GLU A 100 18.13 -4.79 17.48
N SER A 101 19.18 -3.96 17.52
CA SER A 101 19.15 -2.69 18.24
C SER A 101 18.10 -1.75 17.67
N LYS A 102 18.02 -1.63 16.34
CA LYS A 102 17.03 -0.80 15.66
C LYS A 102 15.61 -1.29 15.92
N ILE A 103 15.36 -2.60 15.86
CA ILE A 103 14.06 -3.19 16.17
C ILE A 103 13.64 -2.84 17.61
N LYS A 104 14.55 -2.94 18.58
CA LYS A 104 14.27 -2.56 19.98
C LYS A 104 13.93 -1.09 20.13
N GLU A 105 14.69 -0.20 19.48
CA GLU A 105 14.42 1.24 19.48
C GLU A 105 13.05 1.55 18.88
N LEU A 106 12.71 0.92 17.74
CA LEU A 106 11.40 1.10 17.11
C LEU A 106 10.27 0.58 17.99
N ALA A 107 10.44 -0.58 18.66
CA ALA A 107 9.44 -1.15 19.56
C ALA A 107 9.24 -0.33 20.84
N ALA A 108 10.24 0.47 21.24
CA ALA A 108 10.13 1.41 22.35
C ALA A 108 9.50 2.76 21.94
N SER A 109 9.25 2.96 20.64
CA SER A 109 8.62 4.17 20.09
C SER A 109 7.10 4.00 19.97
N PRO A 110 6.35 5.04 19.53
CA PRO A 110 4.93 4.91 19.22
C PRO A 110 4.60 3.92 18.08
N ILE A 111 5.58 3.50 17.29
CA ILE A 111 5.39 2.57 16.17
C ILE A 111 4.92 1.21 16.71
N ASN A 112 3.82 0.71 16.19
CA ASN A 112 3.21 -0.54 16.64
C ASN A 112 2.92 -1.54 15.51
N ARG A 113 3.30 -1.20 14.26
CA ARG A 113 3.25 -2.08 13.10
C ARG A 113 4.48 -1.89 12.22
N LEU A 114 5.06 -2.99 11.72
CA LEU A 114 6.09 -2.97 10.69
C LEU A 114 5.54 -3.54 9.37
N SER A 115 5.93 -2.93 8.25
CA SER A 115 5.78 -3.51 6.91
C SER A 115 7.16 -3.79 6.34
N ILE A 116 7.52 -5.06 6.18
CA ILE A 116 8.88 -5.47 5.84
C ILE A 116 8.94 -5.96 4.40
N GLY A 117 9.71 -5.24 3.58
CA GLY A 117 9.89 -5.57 2.17
C GLY A 117 10.79 -6.79 1.94
N ILE A 118 10.25 -8.01 2.11
CA ILE A 118 11.00 -9.26 1.92
C ILE A 118 11.18 -9.57 0.43
N GLN A 119 10.09 -9.45 -0.33
CA GLN A 119 9.92 -9.74 -1.76
C GLN A 119 10.11 -11.22 -2.13
N SER A 120 11.17 -11.87 -1.68
CA SER A 120 11.40 -13.31 -1.83
C SER A 120 12.37 -13.84 -0.77
N PHE A 121 12.19 -15.10 -0.33
CA PHE A 121 13.16 -15.84 0.49
C PHE A 121 14.24 -16.57 -0.33
N PHE A 122 14.39 -16.25 -1.61
CA PHE A 122 15.37 -16.87 -2.50
C PHE A 122 16.32 -15.84 -3.12
N GLU A 123 17.61 -16.16 -3.06
CA GLU A 123 18.71 -15.24 -3.37
C GLU A 123 18.73 -14.80 -4.84
N ASP A 124 18.40 -15.69 -5.77
CA ASP A 124 18.34 -15.39 -7.20
C ASP A 124 17.18 -14.43 -7.56
N ASP A 125 16.04 -14.52 -6.87
CA ASP A 125 14.94 -13.55 -7.05
C ASP A 125 15.35 -12.16 -6.54
N LEU A 126 16.00 -12.11 -5.36
CA LEU A 126 16.48 -10.87 -4.76
C LEU A 126 17.53 -10.19 -5.63
N LYS A 127 18.49 -10.96 -6.17
CA LYS A 127 19.48 -10.48 -7.14
C LYS A 127 18.84 -10.00 -8.43
N PHE A 128 17.86 -10.74 -8.96
CA PHE A 128 17.10 -10.33 -10.14
C PHE A 128 16.42 -8.98 -9.93
N MET A 129 15.80 -8.76 -8.76
CA MET A 129 15.12 -7.52 -8.40
C MET A 129 16.07 -6.39 -7.98
N ASN A 130 17.37 -6.66 -7.87
CA ASN A 130 18.37 -5.75 -7.32
C ASN A 130 18.00 -5.27 -5.91
N ARG A 131 17.69 -6.21 -5.01
CA ARG A 131 17.45 -5.95 -3.59
C ARG A 131 18.78 -5.77 -2.85
N ALA A 132 18.77 -4.92 -1.81
CA ALA A 132 19.96 -4.65 -0.99
C ALA A 132 20.25 -5.77 0.02
N HIS A 133 19.22 -6.52 0.40
CA HIS A 133 19.26 -7.56 1.40
C HIS A 133 19.30 -8.97 0.78
N THR A 134 19.80 -9.94 1.54
CA THR A 134 19.90 -11.35 1.20
C THR A 134 18.74 -12.18 1.77
N ALA A 135 18.58 -13.41 1.27
CA ALA A 135 17.59 -14.33 1.80
C ALA A 135 17.84 -14.68 3.28
N GLU A 136 19.10 -14.70 3.72
CA GLU A 136 19.47 -14.96 5.11
C GLU A 136 19.14 -13.78 6.02
N GLU A 137 19.46 -12.55 5.60
CA GLU A 137 19.10 -11.33 6.32
C GLU A 137 17.58 -11.20 6.49
N SER A 138 16.81 -11.58 5.47
CA SER A 138 15.34 -11.64 5.54
C SER A 138 14.85 -12.52 6.69
N LYS A 139 15.38 -13.75 6.78
CA LYS A 139 15.00 -14.73 7.81
C LYS A 139 15.45 -14.28 9.20
N ASN A 140 16.68 -13.79 9.31
CA ASN A 140 17.23 -13.30 10.57
C ASN A 140 16.43 -12.10 11.09
N CYS A 141 16.15 -11.11 10.23
CA CYS A 141 15.31 -9.97 10.55
C CYS A 141 13.94 -10.39 11.09
N LEU A 142 13.22 -11.26 10.38
CA LEU A 142 11.90 -11.73 10.84
C LEU A 142 11.98 -12.47 12.17
N SER A 143 12.99 -13.32 12.36
CA SER A 143 13.18 -14.06 13.61
C SER A 143 13.36 -13.16 14.84
N VAL A 144 13.89 -11.96 14.64
CA VAL A 144 14.08 -10.94 15.68
C VAL A 144 12.85 -10.05 15.80
N ALA A 145 12.34 -9.53 14.67
CA ALA A 145 11.20 -8.60 14.64
C ALA A 145 9.95 -9.20 15.31
N MET A 146 9.67 -10.49 15.06
CA MET A 146 8.52 -11.20 15.66
C MET A 146 8.59 -11.31 17.19
N ARG A 147 9.74 -11.05 17.82
CA ARG A 147 9.88 -11.03 19.28
C ARG A 147 9.43 -9.70 19.90
N TYR A 148 9.42 -8.63 19.12
CA TYR A 148 9.14 -7.27 19.58
C TYR A 148 7.87 -6.67 18.99
N PHE A 149 7.46 -7.12 17.80
CA PHE A 149 6.25 -6.67 17.12
C PHE A 149 5.30 -7.84 16.89
N HIS A 150 4.06 -7.68 17.34
CA HIS A 150 2.99 -8.65 17.06
C HIS A 150 2.26 -8.37 15.76
N ASN A 151 2.28 -7.12 15.27
CA ASN A 151 1.64 -6.70 14.04
C ASN A 151 2.72 -6.45 12.97
N ILE A 152 3.03 -7.49 12.20
CA ILE A 152 4.01 -7.43 11.11
C ILE A 152 3.32 -7.83 9.81
N THR A 153 3.59 -7.05 8.78
CA THR A 153 3.37 -7.44 7.39
C THR A 153 4.69 -7.74 6.72
N ILE A 154 4.69 -8.75 5.87
CA ILE A 154 5.75 -8.91 4.88
C ILE A 154 5.20 -8.66 3.48
N ASP A 155 6.01 -8.00 2.66
CA ASP A 155 5.70 -7.80 1.25
C ASP A 155 6.37 -8.91 0.43
N LEU A 156 5.63 -9.56 -0.46
CA LEU A 156 6.12 -10.61 -1.36
C LEU A 156 5.78 -10.29 -2.82
N ILE A 157 6.67 -10.61 -3.75
CA ILE A 157 6.42 -10.41 -5.19
C ILE A 157 6.33 -11.77 -5.89
N TYR A 158 5.26 -11.97 -6.65
CA TYR A 158 5.04 -13.16 -7.49
C TYR A 158 5.04 -12.81 -8.98
N GLY A 159 5.00 -13.83 -9.85
CA GLY A 159 5.11 -13.62 -11.31
C GLY A 159 6.51 -13.17 -11.76
N VAL A 160 7.52 -13.36 -10.92
CA VAL A 160 8.92 -13.06 -11.27
C VAL A 160 9.37 -14.02 -12.38
N PRO A 161 10.01 -13.54 -13.47
CA PRO A 161 10.43 -14.40 -14.55
C PRO A 161 11.35 -15.53 -14.07
N ASN A 162 11.10 -16.74 -14.58
CA ASN A 162 11.78 -17.99 -14.20
C ASN A 162 11.52 -18.50 -12.77
N MET A 163 10.68 -17.83 -11.96
CA MET A 163 10.24 -18.38 -10.69
C MET A 163 9.26 -19.53 -10.94
N THR A 164 9.63 -20.75 -10.52
CA THR A 164 8.76 -21.92 -10.68
C THR A 164 7.63 -21.93 -9.65
N ASN A 165 6.53 -22.63 -9.96
CA ASN A 165 5.43 -22.86 -9.01
C ASN A 165 5.91 -23.52 -7.70
N GLU A 166 6.83 -24.47 -7.78
CA GLU A 166 7.42 -25.13 -6.61
C GLU A 166 8.20 -24.15 -5.73
N LYS A 167 9.00 -23.28 -6.36
CA LYS A 167 9.74 -22.23 -5.67
C LYS A 167 8.80 -21.23 -5.00
N TRP A 168 7.75 -20.81 -5.69
CA TRP A 168 6.74 -19.92 -5.13
C TRP A 168 6.03 -20.52 -3.92
N LEU A 169 5.60 -21.79 -4.03
CA LEU A 169 4.99 -22.51 -2.90
C LEU A 169 5.95 -22.59 -1.70
N LYS A 170 7.23 -22.88 -1.93
CA LYS A 170 8.24 -22.90 -0.87
C LYS A 170 8.49 -21.51 -0.26
N ASN A 171 8.40 -20.45 -1.06
CA ASN A 171 8.49 -19.06 -0.60
C ASN A 171 7.37 -18.76 0.42
N LEU A 172 6.14 -19.13 0.08
CA LEU A 172 4.98 -19.02 0.96
C LEU A 172 5.12 -19.88 2.21
N GLN A 173 5.58 -21.12 2.08
CA GLN A 173 5.82 -22.01 3.23
C GLN A 173 6.75 -21.37 4.26
N ILE A 174 7.88 -20.79 3.82
CA ILE A 174 8.81 -20.06 4.69
C ILE A 174 8.11 -18.88 5.37
N ALA A 175 7.36 -18.05 4.62
CA ALA A 175 6.60 -16.95 5.21
C ALA A 175 5.69 -17.41 6.35
N PHE A 176 4.96 -18.51 6.14
CA PHE A 176 4.03 -19.03 7.12
C PHE A 176 4.70 -19.67 8.34
N GLU A 177 5.90 -20.23 8.20
CA GLU A 177 6.68 -20.78 9.31
C GLU A 177 7.08 -19.69 10.32
N PHE A 178 7.28 -18.45 9.88
CA PHE A 178 7.51 -17.31 10.78
C PHE A 178 6.27 -16.87 11.55
N GLY A 179 5.07 -17.32 11.14
CA GLY A 179 3.82 -16.98 11.84
C GLY A 179 3.40 -15.51 11.70
N VAL A 180 3.84 -14.82 10.64
CA VAL A 180 3.42 -13.43 10.38
C VAL A 180 1.90 -13.33 10.24
N PRO A 181 1.24 -12.33 10.85
CA PRO A 181 -0.21 -12.24 10.84
C PRO A 181 -0.77 -11.58 9.56
N HIS A 182 0.07 -10.96 8.74
CA HIS A 182 -0.33 -10.27 7.52
C HIS A 182 0.73 -10.41 6.42
N ILE A 183 0.25 -10.54 5.18
CA ILE A 183 1.04 -10.62 3.96
C ILE A 183 0.43 -9.64 2.96
N SER A 184 1.26 -8.75 2.44
CA SER A 184 0.98 -8.03 1.20
C SER A 184 1.72 -8.73 0.07
N SER A 185 1.05 -9.04 -1.03
CA SER A 185 1.69 -9.70 -2.15
C SER A 185 1.23 -9.15 -3.49
N TYR A 186 2.21 -8.81 -4.33
CA TYR A 186 2.00 -8.08 -5.58
C TYR A 186 2.53 -8.90 -6.76
N ALA A 187 1.82 -8.84 -7.88
CA ALA A 187 2.38 -9.29 -9.15
C ALA A 187 3.56 -8.39 -9.52
N LEU A 188 4.63 -8.97 -10.07
CA LEU A 188 5.68 -8.17 -10.69
C LEU A 188 5.12 -7.47 -11.94
N THR A 189 5.00 -6.15 -11.89
CA THR A 189 4.61 -5.30 -13.02
C THR A 189 5.83 -4.63 -13.66
N VAL A 190 5.68 -4.18 -14.90
CA VAL A 190 6.75 -3.55 -15.69
C VAL A 190 6.35 -2.13 -16.06
N GLU A 191 6.87 -1.15 -15.33
CA GLU A 191 6.54 0.27 -15.54
C GLU A 191 7.54 0.98 -16.47
N GLU A 192 7.07 1.86 -17.35
CA GLU A 192 7.82 2.41 -18.50
C GLU A 192 9.14 3.13 -18.16
N LYS A 193 9.35 3.53 -16.90
CA LYS A 193 10.53 4.29 -16.43
C LYS A 193 11.47 3.46 -15.54
N THR A 194 11.19 2.18 -15.37
CA THR A 194 11.98 1.31 -14.49
C THR A 194 13.20 0.72 -15.19
N ALA A 195 14.17 0.28 -14.40
CA ALA A 195 15.31 -0.46 -14.93
C ALA A 195 14.86 -1.80 -15.53
N LEU A 196 13.85 -2.45 -14.93
CA LEU A 196 13.26 -3.69 -15.43
C LEU A 196 12.69 -3.52 -16.85
N HIS A 197 11.89 -2.47 -17.10
CA HIS A 197 11.40 -2.16 -18.45
C HIS A 197 12.54 -2.00 -19.45
N SER A 198 13.61 -1.29 -19.05
CA SER A 198 14.80 -1.12 -19.90
C SER A 198 15.55 -2.44 -20.18
N LEU A 199 15.60 -3.35 -19.21
CA LEU A 199 16.25 -4.66 -19.36
C LEU A 199 15.44 -5.58 -20.28
N ILE A 200 14.11 -5.61 -20.14
CA ILE A 200 13.20 -6.37 -21.00
C ILE A 200 13.27 -5.86 -22.44
N LYS A 201 13.17 -4.53 -22.64
CA LYS A 201 13.26 -3.91 -23.97
C LYS A 201 14.59 -4.22 -24.69
N LYS A 202 15.67 -4.44 -23.93
CA LYS A 202 16.99 -4.82 -24.46
C LYS A 202 17.19 -6.33 -24.62
N GLY A 203 16.17 -7.16 -24.31
CA GLY A 203 16.25 -8.62 -24.37
C GLY A 203 17.18 -9.24 -23.32
N LYS A 204 17.56 -8.49 -22.27
CA LYS A 204 18.42 -9.01 -21.18
C LYS A 204 17.65 -9.82 -20.16
N VAL A 205 16.35 -9.57 -20.06
CA VAL A 205 15.41 -10.23 -19.15
C VAL A 205 14.18 -10.60 -19.98
N PRO A 206 13.61 -11.81 -19.81
CA PRO A 206 12.37 -12.17 -20.47
C PRO A 206 11.20 -11.27 -20.00
N PRO A 207 10.16 -11.08 -20.84
CA PRO A 207 8.94 -10.39 -20.41
C PRO A 207 8.27 -11.15 -19.26
N VAL A 208 7.44 -10.44 -18.49
CA VAL A 208 6.58 -11.07 -17.48
C VAL A 208 5.51 -11.91 -18.16
N ASP A 209 5.14 -13.03 -17.53
CA ASP A 209 4.14 -13.98 -18.03
C ASP A 209 2.86 -13.92 -17.18
N GLU A 210 1.77 -13.47 -17.77
CA GLU A 210 0.46 -13.35 -17.12
C GLU A 210 -0.09 -14.71 -16.66
N ASN A 211 0.17 -15.80 -17.38
CA ASN A 211 -0.28 -17.14 -16.98
C ASN A 211 0.49 -17.63 -15.75
N LEU A 212 1.79 -17.32 -15.67
CA LEU A 212 2.61 -17.60 -14.50
C LEU A 212 2.10 -16.79 -13.30
N ALA A 213 1.87 -15.48 -13.49
CA ALA A 213 1.34 -14.60 -12.45
C ALA A 213 -0.03 -15.08 -11.93
N LEU A 214 -0.93 -15.47 -12.82
CA LEU A 214 -2.23 -16.05 -12.46
C LEU A 214 -2.07 -17.36 -11.66
N THR A 215 -1.16 -18.24 -12.08
CA THR A 215 -0.90 -19.50 -11.38
C THR A 215 -0.35 -19.26 -9.97
N HIS A 216 0.58 -18.31 -9.83
CA HIS A 216 1.13 -17.92 -8.53
C HIS A 216 0.09 -17.24 -7.64
N PHE A 217 -0.76 -16.37 -8.21
CA PHE A 217 -1.86 -15.74 -7.48
C PHE A 217 -2.86 -16.78 -6.95
N ASN A 218 -3.26 -17.74 -7.77
CA ASN A 218 -4.17 -18.80 -7.34
C ASN A 218 -3.56 -19.64 -6.21
N THR A 219 -2.27 -20.00 -6.33
CA THR A 219 -1.51 -20.69 -5.27
C THR A 219 -1.49 -19.87 -3.97
N LEU A 220 -1.22 -18.56 -4.06
CA LEU A 220 -1.21 -17.65 -2.92
C LEU A 220 -2.57 -17.63 -2.21
N VAL A 221 -3.65 -17.43 -2.95
CA VAL A 221 -5.01 -17.38 -2.39
C VAL A 221 -5.38 -18.69 -1.71
N GLU A 222 -5.07 -19.83 -2.34
CA GLU A 222 -5.37 -21.15 -1.79
C GLU A 222 -4.58 -21.42 -0.50
N GLU A 223 -3.28 -21.19 -0.51
CA GLU A 223 -2.39 -21.49 0.63
C GLU A 223 -2.63 -20.56 1.83
N THR A 224 -2.89 -19.28 1.58
CA THR A 224 -3.25 -18.32 2.63
C THR A 224 -4.62 -18.68 3.23
N GLN A 225 -5.60 -19.09 2.41
CA GLN A 225 -6.91 -19.55 2.88
C GLN A 225 -6.80 -20.79 3.77
N LYS A 226 -6.00 -21.80 3.39
CA LYS A 226 -5.76 -23.01 4.21
C LYS A 226 -5.23 -22.68 5.61
N ARG A 227 -4.56 -21.55 5.74
CA ARG A 227 -3.98 -21.07 7.00
C ARG A 227 -4.88 -20.06 7.72
N GLY A 228 -6.08 -19.77 7.23
CA GLY A 228 -7.03 -18.87 7.89
C GLY A 228 -6.69 -17.39 7.75
N PHE A 229 -5.96 -17.00 6.70
CA PHE A 229 -5.90 -15.61 6.27
C PHE A 229 -7.17 -15.25 5.48
N ILE A 230 -7.55 -13.99 5.57
CA ILE A 230 -8.61 -13.39 4.77
C ILE A 230 -7.94 -12.45 3.76
N GLN A 231 -8.16 -12.70 2.48
CA GLN A 231 -7.80 -11.78 1.40
C GLN A 231 -8.81 -10.64 1.36
N TYR A 232 -8.59 -9.60 2.17
CA TYR A 232 -9.53 -8.49 2.33
C TYR A 232 -9.45 -7.46 1.20
N GLU A 233 -8.32 -7.43 0.50
CA GLU A 233 -8.11 -6.73 -0.77
C GLU A 233 -7.23 -7.60 -1.69
N ILE A 234 -7.23 -7.39 -3.01
CA ILE A 234 -6.53 -8.23 -4.01
C ILE A 234 -5.11 -8.59 -3.58
N SER A 235 -4.33 -7.61 -3.17
CA SER A 235 -2.92 -7.78 -2.81
C SER A 235 -2.72 -7.99 -1.31
N ASN A 236 -3.76 -7.95 -0.48
CA ASN A 236 -3.60 -7.92 0.97
C ASN A 236 -4.35 -9.04 1.70
N PHE A 237 -3.60 -9.78 2.51
CA PHE A 237 -4.02 -10.98 3.23
C PHE A 237 -3.72 -10.81 4.70
N GLY A 238 -4.73 -10.80 5.55
CA GLY A 238 -4.54 -10.65 7.00
C GLY A 238 -5.27 -11.73 7.78
N LYS A 239 -4.77 -12.07 8.96
CA LYS A 239 -5.56 -12.74 9.99
C LYS A 239 -6.68 -11.80 10.46
N PRO A 240 -7.78 -12.33 11.02
CA PRO A 240 -8.76 -11.51 11.70
C PRO A 240 -8.07 -10.56 12.70
N ASN A 241 -8.47 -9.29 12.70
CA ASN A 241 -7.89 -8.19 13.50
C ASN A 241 -6.48 -7.71 13.11
N TYR A 242 -5.89 -8.23 12.04
CA TYR A 242 -4.56 -7.81 11.54
C TYR A 242 -4.60 -7.18 10.15
N PHE A 243 -5.77 -6.73 9.69
CA PHE A 243 -5.86 -5.92 8.47
C PHE A 243 -5.19 -4.57 8.74
N SER A 244 -4.37 -4.08 7.82
CA SER A 244 -3.81 -2.73 7.96
C SER A 244 -4.94 -1.72 7.89
N LYS A 245 -5.14 -0.97 8.98
CA LYS A 245 -6.14 0.09 9.06
C LYS A 245 -5.83 1.19 8.05
N HIS A 246 -4.56 1.59 7.95
CA HIS A 246 -4.15 2.66 7.02
C HIS A 246 -4.33 2.26 5.56
N ASN A 247 -3.96 1.03 5.19
CA ASN A 247 -4.20 0.57 3.82
C ASN A 247 -5.70 0.43 3.53
N THR A 248 -6.46 -0.13 4.48
CA THR A 248 -7.92 -0.28 4.38
C THR A 248 -8.63 1.06 4.17
N SER A 249 -8.15 2.14 4.81
CA SER A 249 -8.77 3.46 4.70
C SER A 249 -8.74 3.99 3.25
N TYR A 250 -7.67 3.71 2.49
CA TYR A 250 -7.63 4.06 1.06
C TYR A 250 -8.73 3.35 0.26
N TRP A 251 -8.91 2.05 0.50
CA TRP A 251 -9.88 1.25 -0.24
C TRP A 251 -11.34 1.61 0.10
N LEU A 252 -11.60 2.07 1.32
CA LEU A 252 -12.92 2.51 1.76
C LEU A 252 -13.24 3.97 1.37
N GLY A 253 -12.26 4.69 0.80
CA GLY A 253 -12.40 6.09 0.40
C GLY A 253 -12.41 7.05 1.59
N GLU A 254 -11.69 6.70 2.66
CA GLU A 254 -11.53 7.54 3.84
C GLU A 254 -10.52 8.67 3.58
N LYS A 255 -10.60 9.73 4.40
CA LYS A 255 -9.76 10.91 4.24
C LYS A 255 -8.33 10.63 4.70
N TYR A 256 -7.34 11.24 4.06
CA TYR A 256 -5.95 11.17 4.50
C TYR A 256 -5.14 12.39 4.07
N LEU A 257 -4.19 12.77 4.93
CA LEU A 257 -3.21 13.80 4.68
C LEU A 257 -1.86 13.15 4.34
N GLY A 258 -1.41 13.28 3.09
CA GLY A 258 -0.07 12.88 2.69
C GLY A 258 0.91 14.05 2.72
N ILE A 259 2.05 13.83 3.35
CA ILE A 259 3.13 14.80 3.56
C ILE A 259 4.42 14.23 2.96
N GLY A 260 5.27 15.09 2.41
CA GLY A 260 6.51 14.70 1.76
C GLY A 260 6.41 14.68 0.23
N PRO A 261 7.55 14.59 -0.48
CA PRO A 261 7.56 14.64 -1.94
C PRO A 261 6.77 13.48 -2.52
N SER A 262 6.03 13.72 -3.62
CA SER A 262 5.08 12.77 -4.25
C SER A 262 3.89 12.31 -3.39
N ALA A 263 3.79 12.72 -2.13
CA ALA A 263 2.70 12.27 -1.27
C ALA A 263 1.35 12.79 -1.76
N HIS A 264 0.36 11.90 -1.81
CA HIS A 264 -1.02 12.23 -2.16
C HIS A 264 -1.86 12.48 -0.92
N SER A 265 -2.89 13.31 -1.02
CA SER A 265 -3.90 13.53 0.02
C SER A 265 -5.30 13.48 -0.57
N PHE A 266 -6.28 13.16 0.26
CA PHE A 266 -7.69 13.11 -0.14
C PHE A 266 -8.57 13.56 1.02
N ASN A 267 -9.50 14.48 0.76
CA ASN A 267 -10.44 14.99 1.78
C ASN A 267 -11.90 14.55 1.54
N GLY A 268 -12.15 13.65 0.59
CA GLY A 268 -13.48 13.20 0.18
C GLY A 268 -14.02 13.85 -1.10
N LEU A 269 -13.50 15.02 -1.47
CA LEU A 269 -13.92 15.78 -2.66
C LEU A 269 -12.75 16.17 -3.55
N GLU A 270 -11.63 16.54 -2.93
CA GLU A 270 -10.41 16.97 -3.59
C GLU A 270 -9.30 15.97 -3.31
N ARG A 271 -8.52 15.68 -4.36
CA ARG A 271 -7.21 15.02 -4.26
C ARG A 271 -6.13 16.07 -4.46
N SER A 272 -5.05 15.96 -3.71
CA SER A 272 -3.85 16.77 -3.93
C SER A 272 -2.60 15.89 -3.94
N TRP A 273 -1.53 16.33 -4.60
CA TRP A 273 -0.24 15.65 -4.55
C TRP A 273 0.93 16.63 -4.55
N ASN A 274 1.95 16.28 -3.77
CA ASN A 274 3.19 17.03 -3.74
C ASN A 274 4.05 16.74 -4.97
N VAL A 275 4.87 17.71 -5.37
CA VAL A 275 5.86 17.53 -6.43
C VAL A 275 6.77 16.30 -6.16
N SER A 276 6.93 15.44 -7.17
CA SER A 276 7.83 14.28 -7.12
C SER A 276 9.30 14.69 -7.37
N ASN A 277 9.81 15.62 -6.56
CA ASN A 277 11.18 16.11 -6.64
C ASN A 277 11.66 16.71 -5.30
N ASN A 278 12.64 16.05 -4.67
CA ASN A 278 13.16 16.45 -3.35
C ASN A 278 13.70 17.90 -3.33
N ALA A 279 14.33 18.36 -4.41
CA ALA A 279 14.89 19.71 -4.48
C ALA A 279 13.84 20.80 -4.58
N LYS A 280 12.86 20.61 -5.47
CA LYS A 280 11.73 21.53 -5.59
C LYS A 280 10.89 21.55 -4.31
N TYR A 281 10.60 20.37 -3.75
CA TYR A 281 9.83 20.24 -2.50
C TYR A 281 10.47 21.03 -1.35
N ILE A 282 11.78 20.82 -1.09
CA ILE A 282 12.50 21.56 -0.04
C ILE A 282 12.52 23.06 -0.31
N LYS A 283 12.80 23.46 -1.56
CA LYS A 283 12.85 24.88 -1.94
C LYS A 283 11.52 25.59 -1.64
N SER A 284 10.40 25.02 -2.12
CA SER A 284 9.07 25.61 -1.93
C SER A 284 8.73 25.77 -0.45
N LEU A 285 9.02 24.75 0.37
CA LEU A 285 8.73 24.82 1.80
C LEU A 285 9.64 25.79 2.55
N ASN A 286 10.91 25.93 2.16
CA ASN A 286 11.76 27.00 2.70
C ASN A 286 11.15 28.40 2.45
N GLU A 287 10.51 28.58 1.30
CA GLU A 287 9.79 29.80 0.90
C GLU A 287 8.35 29.91 1.47
N ASN A 288 7.95 29.02 2.40
CA ASN A 288 6.58 28.92 2.96
C ASN A 288 5.48 28.68 1.92
N THR A 289 5.82 28.09 0.78
CA THR A 289 4.86 27.76 -0.29
C THR A 289 4.65 26.25 -0.35
N LEU A 290 3.40 25.82 -0.45
CA LEU A 290 3.06 24.40 -0.60
C LEU A 290 3.35 23.93 -2.04
N PRO A 291 4.16 22.88 -2.24
CA PRO A 291 4.50 22.35 -3.56
C PRO A 291 3.42 21.37 -4.08
N ILE A 292 2.15 21.78 -4.01
CA ILE A 292 0.98 20.94 -4.25
C ILE A 292 0.32 21.23 -5.60
N GLU A 293 -0.17 20.17 -6.23
CA GLU A 293 -1.19 20.21 -7.28
C GLU A 293 -2.50 19.64 -6.71
N THR A 294 -3.65 20.09 -7.22
CA THR A 294 -4.98 19.72 -6.71
C THR A 294 -5.94 19.40 -7.84
N GLU A 295 -6.84 18.46 -7.59
CA GLU A 295 -7.93 18.05 -8.47
C GLU A 295 -9.23 17.93 -7.68
N ILE A 296 -10.30 18.59 -8.15
CA ILE A 296 -11.65 18.44 -7.61
C ILE A 296 -12.35 17.31 -8.37
N LEU A 297 -12.78 16.28 -7.65
CA LEU A 297 -13.39 15.10 -8.25
C LEU A 297 -14.87 15.37 -8.58
N SER A 298 -15.24 15.14 -9.85
CA SER A 298 -16.65 15.15 -10.24
C SER A 298 -17.42 13.99 -9.58
N ILE A 299 -18.76 14.05 -9.59
CA ILE A 299 -19.62 12.92 -9.17
C ILE A 299 -19.24 11.65 -9.94
N LYS A 300 -18.99 11.78 -11.25
CA LYS A 300 -18.54 10.69 -12.12
C LYS A 300 -17.20 10.08 -11.67
N ASN A 301 -16.21 10.93 -11.35
CA ASN A 301 -14.92 10.43 -10.87
C ASN A 301 -15.08 9.66 -9.56
N ARG A 302 -15.81 10.22 -8.59
CA ARG A 302 -16.03 9.57 -7.28
C ARG A 302 -16.81 8.26 -7.41
N PHE A 303 -17.78 8.18 -8.33
CA PHE A 303 -18.46 6.93 -8.65
C PHE A 303 -17.48 5.89 -9.21
N ASN A 304 -16.74 6.23 -10.27
CA ASN A 304 -15.78 5.31 -10.89
C ASN A 304 -14.72 4.83 -9.88
N GLU A 305 -14.20 5.73 -9.04
CA GLU A 305 -13.26 5.38 -7.98
C GLU A 305 -13.88 4.43 -6.94
N TYR A 306 -15.13 4.66 -6.54
CA TYR A 306 -15.82 3.76 -5.61
C TYR A 306 -16.04 2.35 -6.19
N ILE A 307 -16.34 2.25 -7.49
CA ILE A 307 -16.41 0.96 -8.18
C ILE A 307 -15.03 0.28 -8.17
N MET A 308 -13.99 1.01 -8.57
CA MET A 308 -12.62 0.52 -8.64
C MET A 308 -12.13 0.00 -7.29
N THR A 309 -12.23 0.81 -6.23
CA THR A 309 -11.72 0.40 -4.92
C THR A 309 -12.62 -0.66 -4.28
N GLY A 310 -13.94 -0.51 -4.36
CA GLY A 310 -14.89 -1.43 -3.74
C GLY A 310 -14.78 -2.86 -4.26
N LEU A 311 -14.69 -3.05 -5.58
CA LEU A 311 -14.61 -4.39 -6.20
C LEU A 311 -13.31 -5.14 -5.91
N ARG A 312 -12.24 -4.42 -5.55
CA ARG A 312 -10.97 -5.02 -5.10
C ARG A 312 -11.04 -5.58 -3.67
N THR A 313 -12.06 -5.20 -2.89
CA THR A 313 -12.19 -5.59 -1.48
C THR A 313 -13.21 -6.70 -1.23
N ILE A 314 -13.16 -7.30 -0.04
CA ILE A 314 -14.20 -8.22 0.43
C ILE A 314 -15.53 -7.54 0.76
N TRP A 315 -15.51 -6.23 1.01
CA TRP A 315 -16.71 -5.47 1.39
C TRP A 315 -17.57 -5.13 0.17
N GLY A 316 -16.94 -4.99 -0.99
CA GLY A 316 -17.63 -4.72 -2.25
C GLY A 316 -18.19 -3.30 -2.36
N VAL A 317 -19.11 -3.15 -3.30
CA VAL A 317 -19.77 -1.91 -3.65
C VAL A 317 -21.20 -1.94 -3.10
N ASP A 318 -21.53 -1.05 -2.16
CA ASP A 318 -22.85 -0.92 -1.54
C ASP A 318 -23.79 -0.13 -2.46
N LEU A 319 -24.87 -0.79 -2.91
CA LEU A 319 -25.84 -0.21 -3.83
C LEU A 319 -26.60 0.96 -3.19
N LYS A 320 -26.88 0.88 -1.89
CA LYS A 320 -27.53 1.97 -1.15
C LYS A 320 -26.63 3.18 -1.05
N ARG A 321 -25.31 2.98 -0.87
CA ARG A 321 -24.33 4.07 -0.91
C ARG A 321 -24.31 4.74 -2.29
N ILE A 322 -24.42 3.97 -3.37
CA ILE A 322 -24.45 4.53 -4.73
C ILE A 322 -25.66 5.44 -4.92
N GLU A 323 -26.85 4.94 -4.59
CA GLU A 323 -28.09 5.70 -4.73
C GLU A 323 -28.02 7.02 -3.92
N GLN A 324 -27.52 6.96 -2.69
CA GLN A 324 -27.44 8.11 -1.79
C GLN A 324 -26.36 9.13 -2.18
N GLN A 325 -25.19 8.69 -2.65
CA GLN A 325 -24.04 9.58 -2.89
C GLN A 325 -23.91 10.05 -4.34
N PHE A 326 -24.37 9.25 -5.31
CA PHE A 326 -24.20 9.51 -6.74
C PHE A 326 -25.55 9.67 -7.47
N GLY A 327 -26.60 8.99 -7.00
CA GLY A 327 -27.97 9.10 -7.52
C GLY A 327 -28.48 7.84 -8.20
N ILE A 328 -29.79 7.80 -8.47
CA ILE A 328 -30.49 6.63 -9.02
C ILE A 328 -29.97 6.21 -10.41
N ASP A 329 -29.59 7.17 -11.26
CA ASP A 329 -29.09 6.89 -12.60
C ASP A 329 -27.76 6.10 -12.56
N TYR A 330 -26.91 6.38 -11.58
CA TYR A 330 -25.65 5.66 -11.36
C TYR A 330 -25.89 4.25 -10.85
N LEU A 331 -26.89 4.05 -10.00
CA LEU A 331 -27.29 2.72 -9.53
C LEU A 331 -27.80 1.87 -10.70
N LEU A 332 -28.74 2.41 -11.49
CA LEU A 332 -29.29 1.71 -12.65
C LEU A 332 -28.21 1.40 -13.71
N HIS A 333 -27.25 2.29 -13.90
CA HIS A 333 -26.08 2.03 -14.74
C HIS A 333 -25.27 0.86 -14.21
N LEU A 334 -24.92 0.85 -12.91
CA LEU A 334 -24.14 -0.25 -12.33
C LEU A 334 -24.88 -1.58 -12.47
N GLU A 335 -26.15 -1.65 -12.09
CA GLU A 335 -26.92 -2.89 -12.12
C GLU A 335 -27.01 -3.47 -13.53
N LYS A 336 -27.29 -2.61 -14.51
CA LYS A 336 -27.35 -3.00 -15.93
C LYS A 336 -26.00 -3.52 -16.43
N ASN A 337 -24.90 -2.81 -16.17
CA ASN A 337 -23.59 -3.17 -16.71
C ASN A 337 -22.90 -4.29 -15.91
N ALA A 338 -23.31 -4.55 -14.66
CA ALA A 338 -22.82 -5.67 -13.86
C ALA A 338 -23.42 -7.01 -14.32
N GLN A 339 -24.63 -7.00 -14.89
CA GLN A 339 -25.38 -8.21 -15.23
C GLN A 339 -24.60 -9.23 -16.09
N PRO A 340 -23.88 -8.85 -17.16
CA PRO A 340 -23.07 -9.80 -17.95
C PRO A 340 -21.96 -10.48 -17.13
N PHE A 341 -21.41 -9.79 -16.12
CA PHE A 341 -20.38 -10.34 -15.25
C PHE A 341 -20.98 -11.25 -14.16
N VAL A 342 -22.21 -10.96 -13.72
CA VAL A 342 -22.96 -11.83 -12.81
C VAL A 342 -23.33 -13.14 -13.52
N GLU A 343 -23.81 -13.08 -14.77
CA GLU A 343 -24.12 -14.26 -15.59
C GLU A 343 -22.89 -15.15 -15.85
N LYS A 344 -21.70 -14.55 -15.95
CA LYS A 344 -20.41 -15.25 -16.10
C LYS A 344 -19.82 -15.73 -14.77
N GLU A 345 -20.52 -15.51 -13.65
CA GLU A 345 -20.09 -15.80 -12.27
C GLU A 345 -18.78 -15.09 -11.89
N LEU A 346 -18.51 -13.91 -12.44
CA LEU A 346 -17.36 -13.07 -12.10
C LEU A 346 -17.71 -12.08 -10.99
N LEU A 347 -18.95 -11.59 -10.98
CA LEU A 347 -19.51 -10.77 -9.91
C LEU A 347 -20.70 -11.48 -9.27
N LYS A 348 -21.07 -11.04 -8.06
CA LYS A 348 -22.31 -11.46 -7.39
C LYS A 348 -22.86 -10.37 -6.50
N PHE A 349 -24.18 -10.33 -6.38
CA PHE A 349 -24.87 -9.58 -5.35
C PHE A 349 -25.00 -10.44 -4.09
N GLN A 350 -24.75 -9.84 -2.93
CA GLN A 350 -24.95 -10.50 -1.63
C GLN A 350 -25.31 -9.46 -0.56
N LEU A 351 -25.81 -9.90 0.59
CA LEU A 351 -26.02 -9.01 1.74
C LEU A 351 -24.73 -8.87 2.53
N ASN A 352 -24.42 -7.64 2.96
CA ASN A 352 -23.38 -7.39 3.95
C ASN A 352 -23.93 -7.53 5.39
N ASP A 353 -23.07 -7.38 6.38
CA ASP A 353 -23.42 -7.51 7.81
C ASP A 353 -24.50 -6.50 8.28
N ASN A 354 -24.67 -5.39 7.53
CA ASN A 354 -25.69 -4.38 7.79
C ASN A 354 -27.02 -4.65 7.05
N GLY A 355 -27.13 -5.76 6.32
CA GLY A 355 -28.30 -6.11 5.53
C GLY A 355 -28.46 -5.31 4.23
N ASN A 356 -27.45 -4.55 3.79
CA ASN A 356 -27.47 -3.88 2.49
C ASN A 356 -26.99 -4.85 1.40
N THR A 357 -27.56 -4.71 0.20
CA THR A 357 -27.07 -5.39 -0.99
C THR A 357 -25.74 -4.78 -1.44
N VAL A 358 -24.72 -5.62 -1.57
CA VAL A 358 -23.39 -5.27 -2.09
C VAL A 358 -23.06 -6.10 -3.33
N LEU A 359 -22.40 -5.46 -4.30
CA LEU A 359 -21.78 -6.12 -5.45
C LEU A 359 -20.33 -6.48 -5.11
N THR A 360 -19.97 -7.75 -5.25
CA THR A 360 -18.63 -8.26 -4.91
C THR A 360 -18.06 -9.11 -6.03
N THR A 361 -16.73 -9.20 -6.10
CA THR A 361 -16.05 -10.16 -6.98
C THR A 361 -16.19 -11.58 -6.44
N THR A 362 -16.40 -12.55 -7.32
CA THR A 362 -16.32 -13.97 -6.97
C THR A 362 -14.85 -14.43 -6.93
N LYS A 363 -14.60 -15.67 -6.49
CA LYS A 363 -13.26 -16.28 -6.61
C LYS A 363 -12.73 -16.25 -8.05
N LYS A 364 -13.61 -16.44 -9.03
CA LYS A 364 -13.28 -16.43 -10.46
C LYS A 364 -13.02 -15.02 -11.00
N GLY A 365 -13.78 -14.02 -10.53
CA GLY A 365 -13.65 -12.64 -10.99
C GLY A 365 -12.54 -11.84 -10.32
N LYS A 366 -12.02 -12.29 -9.17
CA LYS A 366 -11.11 -11.48 -8.35
C LYS A 366 -9.80 -11.08 -9.04
N PHE A 367 -9.17 -11.99 -9.80
CA PHE A 367 -7.96 -11.65 -10.56
C PHE A 367 -8.23 -10.66 -11.70
N LEU A 368 -9.48 -10.54 -12.14
CA LEU A 368 -9.93 -9.67 -13.24
C LEU A 368 -10.57 -8.37 -12.74
N ALA A 369 -10.53 -8.10 -11.44
CA ALA A 369 -11.30 -7.03 -10.81
C ALA A 369 -11.05 -5.65 -11.44
N ASP A 370 -9.81 -5.32 -11.79
CA ASP A 370 -9.47 -4.02 -12.38
C ASP A 370 -10.07 -3.84 -13.78
N GLY A 371 -10.02 -4.89 -14.61
CA GLY A 371 -10.66 -4.89 -15.93
C GLY A 371 -12.19 -4.81 -15.83
N ILE A 372 -12.78 -5.58 -14.91
CA ILE A 372 -14.22 -5.55 -14.63
C ILE A 372 -14.64 -4.15 -14.14
N ALA A 373 -13.88 -3.54 -13.23
CA ALA A 373 -14.19 -2.20 -12.73
C ALA A 373 -14.15 -1.17 -13.85
N SER A 374 -13.14 -1.22 -14.72
CA SER A 374 -13.02 -0.33 -15.88
C SER A 374 -14.24 -0.43 -16.82
N ASP A 375 -14.75 -1.63 -17.08
CA ASP A 375 -15.93 -1.85 -17.92
C ASP A 375 -17.23 -1.32 -17.30
N LEU A 376 -17.26 -1.13 -15.97
CA LEU A 376 -18.41 -0.58 -15.24
C LEU A 376 -18.38 0.95 -15.12
N PHE A 377 -17.29 1.59 -15.54
CA PHE A 377 -17.15 3.05 -15.45
C PHE A 377 -18.14 3.78 -16.36
N ILE A 378 -18.42 5.02 -15.97
CA ILE A 378 -19.12 5.99 -16.81
C ILE A 378 -18.05 6.88 -17.43
N ILE A 379 -18.01 6.90 -18.77
CA ILE A 379 -17.03 7.65 -19.59
C ILE A 379 -17.60 8.99 -20.01
#